data_AF-A0A3M1JMK2-F1
#
_entry.id   AF-A0A3M1JMK2-F1
#
_cell.length_a   1.000
_cell.length_b   1.000
_cell.length_c   1.000
_cell.angle_alpha   90.00
_cell.angle_beta   90.00
_cell.angle_gamma   90.00
#
_symmetry.space_group_name_H-M   'P 1'
#
loop_
_entity.id
_entity.type
_entity.pdbx_description
1 polymer ?
#
loop_
_entity_poly.entity_id
_entity_poly.type
_entity_poly.pdbx_seq_one_letter_code
_entity_poly.pdbx_strand_id
1 'polypeptide(L)' 'MGMHWIGGGWMMILWWILLTAAGIGIFHWLRPGASVSSGNDTPLDILKKRFARGEIDAEEFERRKRQLL' A
#
# COMPACT_ATOMS: atom_id res chain seq x y z
N MET A 1 28.18 -33.64 -10.30
CA MET A 1 27.97 -32.87 -9.04
C MET A 1 27.21 -31.61 -9.38
N GLY A 2 25.94 -31.44 -9.00
CA GLY A 2 25.19 -30.26 -9.46
C GLY A 2 23.74 -30.16 -8.98
N MET A 3 23.50 -30.17 -7.65
CA MET A 3 22.17 -29.86 -7.10
C MET A 3 22.20 -29.01 -5.81
N HIS A 4 23.36 -28.52 -5.35
CA HIS A 4 23.46 -27.77 -4.09
C HIS A 4 23.29 -26.24 -4.22
N TRP A 5 23.33 -25.68 -5.43
CA TRP A 5 23.20 -24.23 -5.63
C TRP A 5 21.76 -23.70 -5.57
N ILE A 6 20.76 -24.60 -5.61
CA ILE A 6 19.34 -24.22 -5.54
C ILE A 6 18.86 -24.17 -4.08
N GLY A 7 19.55 -24.78 -3.12
CA GLY A 7 19.12 -24.75 -1.71
C GLY A 7 19.39 -23.42 -1.00
N GLY A 8 20.57 -22.83 -1.22
CA GLY A 8 21.02 -21.66 -0.46
C GLY A 8 20.41 -20.32 -0.90
N GLY A 9 20.25 -20.11 -2.21
CA GLY A 9 19.71 -18.86 -2.76
C GLY A 9 18.20 -18.70 -2.53
N TRP A 10 17.46 -19.82 -2.58
CA TRP A 10 16.01 -19.81 -2.36
C TRP A 10 15.65 -19.50 -0.92
N MET A 11 16.44 -19.96 0.05
CA MET A 11 16.26 -19.62 1.46
C MET A 11 16.39 -18.11 1.70
N MET A 12 17.37 -17.46 1.07
CA MET A 12 17.55 -16.01 1.15
C MET A 12 16.35 -15.25 0.56
N ILE A 13 15.85 -15.68 -0.60
CA ILE A 13 14.67 -15.06 -1.24
C ILE A 13 13.43 -15.22 -0.36
N LEU A 14 13.19 -16.41 0.19
CA LEU A 14 12.08 -16.66 1.11
C LEU A 14 12.17 -15.76 2.35
N TRP A 15 13.38 -15.57 2.89
CA TRP A 15 13.61 -14.69 4.04
C TRP A 15 13.28 -13.23 3.73
N TRP A 16 13.71 -12.73 2.56
CA TRP A 16 13.38 -11.38 2.09
C TRP A 16 11.89 -11.19 1.82
N ILE A 17 11.22 -12.18 1.24
CA ILE A 17 9.77 -12.16 1.00
C ILE A 17 9.03 -12.09 2.35
N LEU A 18 9.43 -12.89 3.34
CA LEU A 18 8.82 -12.91 4.66
C LEU A 18 8.97 -11.56 5.38
N LEU A 19 10.17 -10.97 5.34
CA LEU A 19 10.46 -9.65 5.89
C LEU A 19 9.60 -8.55 5.24
N THR A 20 9.50 -8.60 3.91
CA THR A 20 8.70 -7.66 3.12
C THR A 20 7.20 -7.84 3.38
N ALA A 21 6.72 -9.08 3.45
CA ALA A 21 5.33 -9.41 3.73
C ALA A 21 4.92 -8.98 5.15
N ALA A 22 5.81 -9.10 6.13
CA ALA A 22 5.57 -8.59 7.49
C ALA A 22 5.44 -7.06 7.50
N GLY A 23 6.33 -6.35 6.80
CA GLY A 23 6.24 -4.90 6.64
C GLY A 23 4.94 -4.48 5.94
N ILE A 24 4.61 -5.09 4.80
CA ILE A 24 3.36 -4.83 4.07
C ILE A 24 2.14 -5.18 4.92
N GLY A 25 2.17 -6.26 5.70
CA GLY A 25 1.06 -6.66 6.58
C GLY A 25 0.72 -5.59 7.62
N ILE A 26 1.75 -4.98 8.23
CA ILE A 26 1.57 -3.87 9.18
C ILE A 26 0.99 -2.63 8.47
N PHE A 27 1.53 -2.25 7.31
CA PHE A 27 1.00 -1.15 6.52
C PHE A 27 -0.41 -1.42 5.94
N HIS A 28 -0.74 -2.68 5.67
CA HIS A 28 -2.06 -3.09 5.20
C HIS A 28 -3.08 -3.06 6.33
N TRP A 29 -2.67 -3.40 7.55
CA TRP A 29 -3.54 -3.34 8.74
C TRP A 29 -3.72 -1.90 9.26
N LEU A 30 -2.68 -1.06 9.13
CA LEU A 30 -2.73 0.38 9.43
C LEU A 30 -3.35 1.23 8.31
N ARG A 31 -3.57 0.67 7.11
CA ARG A 31 -4.42 1.27 6.08
C ARG A 31 -5.85 0.81 6.33
N PRO A 32 -6.73 1.63 6.92
CA PRO A 32 -8.14 1.30 6.90
C PRO A 32 -8.59 1.38 5.44
N GLY A 33 -9.00 0.25 4.86
CA GLY A 33 -9.78 0.25 3.63
C GLY A 33 -9.00 0.35 2.32
N ALA A 34 -8.03 -0.54 2.08
CA ALA A 34 -7.92 -1.10 0.73
C ALA A 34 -8.95 -2.24 0.57
N SER A 35 -10.19 -2.01 1.02
CA SER A 35 -11.29 -2.89 0.66
C SER A 35 -11.48 -2.74 -0.83
N VAL A 36 -11.25 -3.84 -1.54
CA VAL A 36 -11.97 -4.14 -2.76
C VAL A 36 -13.46 -4.14 -2.39
N SER A 37 -14.06 -2.96 -2.29
CA SER A 37 -15.51 -2.78 -2.15
C SER A 37 -15.96 -1.86 -3.25
N SER A 38 -16.26 -2.48 -4.39
CA SER A 38 -17.28 -2.01 -5.31
C SER A 38 -18.44 -1.35 -4.56
N GLY A 39 -18.61 -0.03 -4.66
CA GLY A 39 -19.86 0.58 -4.23
C GLY A 39 -19.87 2.08 -4.00
N ASN A 40 -18.97 2.66 -3.20
CA ASN A 40 -19.15 4.03 -2.71
C ASN A 40 -17.83 4.72 -2.35
N ASP A 41 -16.88 4.81 -3.29
CA ASP A 41 -15.72 5.69 -3.10
C ASP A 41 -16.24 7.12 -3.01
N THR A 42 -16.35 7.64 -1.79
CA THR A 42 -16.74 9.04 -1.57
C THR A 42 -15.72 9.94 -2.24
N PRO A 43 -16.10 11.14 -2.71
CA PRO A 43 -15.16 12.10 -3.33
C PRO A 43 -13.92 12.37 -2.46
N LEU A 44 -14.06 12.21 -1.13
CA LEU A 44 -13.00 12.36 -0.14
C LEU A 44 -11.94 11.25 -0.21
N ASP A 45 -12.32 10.00 -0.48
CA ASP A 45 -11.39 8.87 -0.61
C ASP A 45 -10.56 8.95 -1.89
N ILE A 46 -11.17 9.39 -2.99
CA ILE A 46 -10.45 9.67 -4.24
C ILE A 46 -9.40 10.75 -4.01
N LEU A 47 -9.75 11.79 -3.25
CA LEU A 47 -8.83 12.87 -2.89
C LEU A 47 -7.65 12.36 -2.06
N LYS A 48 -7.93 11.54 -1.03
CA LYS A 48 -6.90 10.97 -0.14
C LYS A 48 -5.94 10.05 -0.89
N LYS A 49 -6.47 9.28 -1.87
CA LYS A 49 -5.67 8.40 -2.73
C LYS A 49 -4.73 9.18 -3.66
N ARG A 50 -5.17 10.32 -4.20
CA ARG A 50 -4.33 11.21 -5.03
C ARG A 50 -3.26 11.94 -4.20
N PHE A 51 -3.60 12.36 -2.99
CA PHE A 51 -2.64 12.94 -2.04
C PHE A 51 -1.55 11.92 -1.66
N ALA A 52 -1.94 10.68 -1.35
CA ALA A 52 -0.99 9.60 -1.04
C ALA A 52 -0.11 9.18 -2.24
N ARG A 53 -0.55 9.47 -3.47
CA ARG A 53 0.24 9.30 -4.70
C ARG A 53 1.16 10.49 -5.00
N GLY A 54 1.01 11.62 -4.29
CA GLY A 54 1.73 12.85 -4.56
C GLY A 54 1.25 13.60 -5.80
N GLU A 55 0.07 13.26 -6.34
CA GLU A 55 -0.51 13.94 -7.52
C GLU A 55 -1.14 15.30 -7.17
N ILE A 56 -1.42 15.53 -5.90
CA ILE A 56 -1.96 16.78 -5.37
C ILE A 56 -1.24 17.13 -4.07
N ASP A 57 -1.02 18.43 -3.87
CA ASP A 57 -0.36 18.96 -2.69
C ASP A 57 -1.32 19.04 -1.48
N ALA A 58 -0.77 19.13 -0.28
CA ALA A 58 -1.51 19.21 0.98
C ALA A 58 -2.49 20.40 1.01
N GLU A 59 -2.10 21.52 0.40
CA GLU A 59 -2.93 22.72 0.32
C GLU A 59 -4.17 22.51 -0.56
N GLU A 60 -4.02 21.82 -1.68
CA GLU A 60 -5.12 21.52 -2.60
C GLU A 60 -6.05 20.43 -2.04
N PHE A 61 -5.50 19.47 -1.30
CA PHE A 61 -6.27 18.48 -0.54
C PHE A 61 -7.19 19.17 0.49
N GLU A 62 -6.66 20.10 1.28
CA GLU A 62 -7.42 20.80 2.32
C GLU A 62 -8.48 21.77 1.76
N ARG A 63 -8.26 22.38 0.58
CA ARG A 63 -9.30 23.18 -0.10
C ARG A 63 -10.49 22.33 -0.51
N ARG A 64 -10.24 21.20 -1.17
CA ARG A 64 -11.31 20.34 -1.73
C ARG A 64 -12.04 19.55 -0.64
N LYS A 65 -11.33 19.16 0.43
CA LYS A 65 -11.93 18.53 1.62
C LYS A 65 -12.96 19.44 2.30
N ARG A 66 -12.67 20.75 2.40
CA ARG A 66 -13.60 21.76 2.97
C ARG A 66 -14.82 22.06 2.11
N GLN A 67 -14.79 21.74 0.82
CA GLN A 67 -15.96 21.89 -0.06
C GLN A 67 -16.90 20.69 0.00
N LEU A 68 -16.42 19.56 0.53
CA LEU A 68 -17.17 18.30 0.59
C LEU A 68 -17.74 18.01 2.00
N LEU A 69 -17.28 18.75 3.02
CA LEU A 69 -17.79 18.75 4.40
C LEU A 69 -18.82 19.87 4.58
#